data_AF-A0A954WXT7-F1
#
_entry.id   AF-A0A954WXT7-F1
#
_cell.length_a   1.000
_cell.length_b   1.000
_cell.length_c   1.000
_cell.angle_alpha   90.00
_cell.angle_beta   90.00
_cell.angle_gamma   90.00
#
_symmetry.space_group_name_H-M   'P 1'
#
loop_
_entity.id
_entity.type
_entity.pdbx_description
1 polymer ?
#
loop_
_entity_poly.entity_id
_entity_poly.type
_entity_poly.pdbx_seq_one_letter_code
_entity_poly.pdbx_strand_id
1 'polypeptide(L)'
;ALNPVAGVDVLGGVAVDVTMILALARTYGMEMTAANARSLLMSVIAATGFVALAEISMHAFCNFLKVVSLGGTTALSAIPQGAVAGYGSLIVGKSAKYYFENGASWGAEAPKTVVRRILDETDKDSVIQQIKTEIEKKLKSNFYSNNTKS
;
A
#
# COMPACT_ATOMS: atom_id res chain seq x y z
N ALA A 1 -15.48 -18.65 1.02
CA ALA A 1 -16.39 -17.64 1.59
C ALA A 1 -15.56 -16.40 1.95
N LEU A 2 -15.90 -15.23 1.41
CA LEU A 2 -15.27 -13.97 1.81
C LEU A 2 -15.74 -13.63 3.24
N ASN A 3 -14.82 -13.57 4.19
CA ASN A 3 -15.10 -13.14 5.55
C ASN A 3 -15.56 -11.67 5.52
N PRO A 4 -16.67 -11.27 6.18
CA PRO A 4 -17.12 -9.87 6.23
C PRO A 4 -16.01 -8.88 6.66
N VAL A 5 -15.05 -9.33 7.48
CA VAL A 5 -13.89 -8.54 7.89
C VAL A 5 -12.93 -8.26 6.72
N ALA A 6 -12.76 -9.20 5.79
CA ALA A 6 -11.87 -9.04 4.63
C ALA A 6 -12.42 -8.02 3.62
N GLY A 7 -13.74 -7.89 3.50
CA GLY A 7 -14.35 -6.85 2.67
C GLY A 7 -14.13 -5.45 3.23
N VAL A 8 -14.22 -5.29 4.55
CA VAL A 8 -14.00 -3.99 5.22
C VAL A 8 -12.54 -3.53 5.12
N ASP A 9 -11.58 -4.44 5.25
CA ASP A 9 -10.14 -4.13 5.17
C ASP A 9 -9.73 -3.64 3.76
N VAL A 10 -10.22 -4.31 2.71
CA VAL A 10 -9.98 -3.89 1.31
C VAL A 10 -10.59 -2.52 1.01
N LEU A 11 -11.79 -2.24 1.53
CA LEU A 11 -12.42 -0.92 1.39
C LEU A 11 -11.63 0.17 2.12
N GLY A 12 -11.08 -0.14 3.30
CA GLY A 12 -10.19 0.74 4.04
C GLY A 12 -8.93 1.10 3.25
N GLY A 13 -8.25 0.09 2.66
CA GLY A 13 -7.07 0.30 1.82
C GLY A 13 -7.36 1.17 0.59
N VAL A 14 -8.46 0.89 -0.12
CA VAL A 14 -8.89 1.70 -1.27
C VAL A 14 -9.18 3.15 -0.87
N ALA A 15 -9.83 3.37 0.28
CA ALA A 15 -10.12 4.72 0.75
C ALA A 15 -8.84 5.50 1.07
N VAL A 16 -7.87 4.86 1.73
CA VAL A 16 -6.55 5.46 2.00
C VAL A 16 -5.84 5.84 0.71
N ASP A 17 -5.78 4.95 -0.28
CA ASP A 17 -5.13 5.24 -1.55
C ASP A 17 -5.85 6.35 -2.34
N VAL A 18 -7.18 6.36 -2.35
CA VAL A 18 -7.98 7.43 -2.98
C VAL A 18 -7.72 8.78 -2.31
N THR A 19 -7.68 8.83 -0.99
CA THR A 19 -7.39 10.08 -0.27
C THR A 19 -5.98 10.58 -0.52
N MET A 20 -4.99 9.68 -0.59
CA MET A 20 -3.61 10.02 -0.98
C MET A 20 -3.57 10.60 -2.40
N ILE A 21 -4.24 9.96 -3.37
CA ILE A 21 -4.31 10.42 -4.76
C ILE A 21 -4.94 11.82 -4.84
N LEU A 22 -6.02 12.08 -4.11
CA LEU A 22 -6.66 13.40 -4.02
C LEU A 22 -5.73 14.46 -3.40
N ALA A 23 -4.99 14.10 -2.35
CA ALA A 23 -4.02 14.99 -1.73
C ALA A 23 -2.87 15.35 -2.70
N LEU A 24 -2.40 14.37 -3.47
CA LEU A 24 -1.41 14.60 -4.52
C LEU A 24 -1.96 15.54 -5.60
N ALA A 25 -3.16 15.29 -6.15
CA ALA A 25 -3.73 16.18 -7.16
C ALA A 25 -3.80 17.64 -6.70
N ARG A 26 -4.21 17.88 -5.45
CA ARG A 26 -4.21 19.23 -4.86
C ARG A 26 -2.81 19.84 -4.80
N THR A 27 -1.81 19.05 -4.46
CA THR A 27 -0.40 19.49 -4.44
C THR A 27 0.08 19.90 -5.83
N TYR A 28 -0.41 19.23 -6.87
CA TYR A 28 -0.14 19.57 -8.27
C TYR A 28 -1.12 20.59 -8.87
N GLY A 29 -2.00 21.20 -8.06
CA GLY A 29 -2.95 22.22 -8.51
C GLY A 29 -4.11 21.69 -9.38
N MET A 30 -4.39 20.39 -9.33
CA MET A 30 -5.44 19.76 -10.13
C MET A 30 -6.74 19.54 -9.35
N GLU A 31 -7.85 19.86 -10.00
CA GLU A 31 -9.18 19.50 -9.52
C GLU A 31 -9.47 18.04 -9.84
N MET A 32 -9.71 17.24 -8.80
CA MET A 32 -10.00 15.83 -8.97
C MET A 32 -11.08 15.37 -8.00
N THR A 33 -12.03 14.61 -8.53
CA THR A 33 -13.11 14.00 -7.75
C THR A 33 -12.66 12.65 -7.17
N ALA A 34 -13.32 12.19 -6.11
CA ALA A 34 -13.08 10.85 -5.57
C ALA A 34 -13.32 9.74 -6.60
N ALA A 35 -14.26 9.94 -7.54
CA ALA A 35 -14.52 9.00 -8.62
C ALA A 35 -13.34 8.90 -9.60
N ASN A 36 -12.75 10.03 -9.99
CA ASN A 36 -11.58 10.06 -10.88
C ASN A 36 -10.34 9.48 -10.20
N ALA A 37 -10.14 9.81 -8.92
CA ALA A 37 -9.08 9.22 -8.09
C ALA A 37 -9.20 7.69 -8.01
N ARG A 38 -10.43 7.18 -7.81
CA ARG A 38 -10.71 5.74 -7.82
C ARG A 38 -10.44 5.13 -9.20
N SER A 39 -10.84 5.80 -10.28
CA SER A 39 -10.57 5.33 -11.65
C SER A 39 -9.06 5.19 -11.90
N LEU A 40 -8.27 6.19 -11.49
CA LEU A 40 -6.82 6.15 -11.54
C LEU A 40 -6.26 4.97 -10.74
N LEU A 41 -6.69 4.79 -9.49
CA LEU A 41 -6.29 3.64 -8.68
C LEU A 41 -6.59 2.30 -9.38
N MET A 42 -7.80 2.13 -9.92
CA MET A 42 -8.18 0.90 -10.63
C MET A 42 -7.34 0.67 -11.88
N SER A 43 -6.95 1.74 -12.59
CA SER A 43 -6.06 1.63 -13.75
C SER A 43 -4.64 1.18 -13.35
N VAL A 44 -4.12 1.61 -12.19
CA VAL A 44 -2.84 1.16 -11.64
C VAL A 44 -2.91 -0.31 -11.21
N ILE A 45 -3.99 -0.70 -10.54
CA ILE A 45 -4.23 -2.09 -10.12
C ILE A 45 -4.31 -3.01 -11.35
N ALA A 46 -5.07 -2.59 -12.38
CA ALA A 46 -5.18 -3.33 -13.63
C ALA A 46 -3.83 -3.43 -14.37
N ALA A 47 -3.05 -2.34 -14.39
CA ALA A 47 -1.74 -2.24 -15.01
C ALA A 47 -0.67 -3.10 -14.32
N THR A 48 -0.73 -3.23 -12.99
CA THR A 48 0.11 -4.14 -12.20
C THR A 48 -0.18 -5.61 -12.55
N GLY A 49 -1.36 -5.89 -13.11
CA GLY A 49 -1.85 -7.23 -13.37
C GLY A 49 -2.46 -7.83 -12.09
N PHE A 50 -3.57 -8.55 -12.24
CA PHE A 50 -4.30 -9.24 -11.17
C PHE A 50 -3.44 -10.20 -10.28
N VAL A 51 -2.19 -10.46 -10.67
CA VAL A 51 -1.25 -11.42 -10.06
C VAL A 51 -0.81 -11.02 -8.65
N ALA A 52 -0.84 -9.74 -8.29
CA ALA A 52 -0.49 -9.31 -6.93
C ALA A 52 -1.47 -9.82 -5.85
N LEU A 53 -2.73 -10.13 -6.18
CA LEU A 53 -3.73 -10.56 -5.21
C LEU A 53 -3.74 -12.08 -4.97
N ALA A 54 -3.36 -12.88 -5.97
CA ALA A 54 -3.46 -14.34 -5.89
C ALA A 54 -2.31 -14.96 -5.08
N GLU A 55 -1.06 -14.57 -5.37
CA GLU A 55 0.12 -15.19 -4.73
C GLU A 55 0.34 -14.75 -3.28
N ILE A 56 -0.03 -13.51 -2.94
CA ILE A 56 0.11 -12.97 -1.58
C ILE A 56 -0.88 -13.63 -0.62
N SER A 57 -2.04 -14.10 -1.12
CA SER A 57 -3.12 -14.64 -0.29
C SER A 57 -2.74 -15.93 0.45
N MET A 58 -2.05 -16.88 -0.20
CA MET A 58 -1.82 -18.20 0.37
C MET A 58 -0.66 -18.21 1.37
N HIS A 59 0.46 -17.58 1.00
CA HIS A 59 1.67 -17.59 1.83
C HIS A 59 1.54 -16.68 3.07
N ALA A 60 0.88 -15.52 2.95
CA ALA A 60 0.64 -14.63 4.08
C ALA A 60 -0.37 -15.22 5.06
N PHE A 61 -1.44 -15.87 4.55
CA PHE A 61 -2.44 -16.54 5.37
C PHE A 61 -1.86 -17.75 6.12
N CYS A 62 -1.06 -18.59 5.45
CA CYS A 62 -0.36 -19.70 6.10
C CYS A 62 0.64 -19.24 7.16
N ASN A 63 1.38 -18.16 6.92
CA ASN A 63 2.34 -17.64 7.91
C ASN A 63 1.63 -16.96 9.10
N PHE A 64 0.54 -16.23 8.86
CA PHE A 64 -0.31 -15.67 9.91
C PHE A 64 -0.91 -16.77 10.80
N LEU A 65 -1.48 -17.82 10.18
CA LEU A 65 -2.03 -18.95 10.92
C LEU A 65 -0.95 -19.71 11.71
N LYS A 66 0.27 -19.85 11.19
CA LYS A 66 1.41 -20.43 11.95
C LYS A 66 1.78 -19.60 13.19
N VAL A 67 1.78 -18.28 13.07
CA VAL A 67 2.08 -17.36 14.20
C VAL A 67 0.97 -17.40 15.25
N VAL A 68 -0.29 -17.42 14.83
CA VAL A 68 -1.46 -17.44 15.73
C VAL A 68 -1.63 -18.81 16.41
N SER A 69 -1.40 -19.92 15.68
CA SER A 69 -1.60 -21.28 16.19
C SER A 69 -0.54 -21.74 17.20
N LEU A 70 0.65 -21.15 17.20
CA LEU A 70 1.75 -21.53 18.10
C LEU A 70 1.80 -20.71 19.41
N GLY A 71 0.82 -19.86 19.69
CA GLY A 71 0.75 -19.09 20.95
C GLY A 71 1.98 -18.20 21.21
N GLY A 72 2.71 -17.82 20.15
CA GLY A 72 4.09 -17.37 20.26
C GLY A 72 4.24 -15.87 20.46
N THR A 73 4.92 -15.51 21.54
CA THR A 73 5.59 -14.22 21.83
C THR A 73 6.70 -13.84 20.82
N THR A 74 6.61 -14.30 19.57
CA THR A 74 7.54 -13.96 18.49
C THR A 74 6.99 -12.81 17.67
N ALA A 75 6.77 -11.65 18.31
CA ALA A 75 6.18 -10.47 17.69
C ALA A 75 7.09 -9.76 16.64
N LEU A 76 8.26 -10.32 16.31
CA LEU A 76 9.29 -9.61 15.53
C LEU A 76 9.56 -10.18 14.13
N SER A 77 9.02 -11.36 13.78
CA SER A 77 9.26 -11.98 12.46
C SER A 77 8.03 -12.09 11.56
N ALA A 78 6.84 -11.72 12.06
CA ALA A 78 5.70 -11.51 11.19
C ALA A 78 5.98 -10.24 10.38
N ILE A 79 6.17 -10.36 9.06
CA ILE A 79 6.01 -9.21 8.16
C ILE A 79 4.64 -8.63 8.51
N PRO A 80 4.53 -7.41 9.08
CA PRO A 80 3.22 -6.85 9.33
C PRO A 80 2.52 -6.84 7.98
N GLN A 81 1.31 -7.39 7.87
CA GLN A 81 0.56 -7.35 6.60
C GLN A 81 0.50 -5.90 6.03
N GLY A 82 0.60 -4.90 6.91
CA GLY A 82 0.77 -3.48 6.58
C GLY A 82 2.05 -3.10 5.82
N ALA A 83 3.17 -3.83 5.93
CA ALA A 83 4.38 -3.54 5.15
C ALA A 83 4.22 -3.94 3.67
N VAL A 84 3.53 -5.05 3.40
CA VAL A 84 3.18 -5.48 2.04
C VAL A 84 2.13 -4.53 1.44
N ALA A 85 1.11 -4.16 2.22
CA ALA A 85 0.13 -3.15 1.82
C ALA A 85 0.80 -1.79 1.52
N GLY A 86 1.77 -1.38 2.36
CA GLY A 86 2.52 -0.14 2.18
C GLY A 86 3.38 -0.10 0.91
N TYR A 87 3.93 -1.24 0.47
CA TYR A 87 4.57 -1.33 -0.84
C TYR A 87 3.58 -1.04 -1.98
N GLY A 88 2.37 -1.61 -1.93
CA GLY A 88 1.32 -1.36 -2.91
C GLY A 88 0.93 0.11 -2.99
N SER A 89 0.68 0.76 -1.85
CA SER A 89 0.39 2.20 -1.80
C SER A 89 1.54 3.06 -2.33
N LEU A 90 2.80 2.65 -2.16
CA LEU A 90 3.95 3.35 -2.76
C LEU A 90 3.94 3.28 -4.30
N ILE A 91 3.62 2.12 -4.88
CA ILE A 91 3.46 1.99 -6.33
C ILE A 91 2.33 2.87 -6.83
N VAL A 92 1.19 2.89 -6.13
CA VAL A 92 0.06 3.79 -6.43
C VAL A 92 0.48 5.25 -6.37
N GLY A 93 1.19 5.66 -5.31
CA GLY A 93 1.65 7.04 -5.13
C GLY A 93 2.62 7.49 -6.21
N LYS A 94 3.61 6.64 -6.57
CA LYS A 94 4.54 6.92 -7.68
C LYS A 94 3.83 7.01 -9.03
N SER A 95 2.84 6.14 -9.25
CA SER A 95 2.06 6.13 -10.49
C SER A 95 1.16 7.37 -10.59
N ALA A 96 0.52 7.76 -9.48
CA ALA A 96 -0.29 8.97 -9.41
C ALA A 96 0.57 10.22 -9.59
N LYS A 97 1.76 10.26 -8.99
CA LYS A 97 2.75 11.32 -9.21
C LYS A 97 3.05 11.48 -10.70
N TYR A 98 3.43 10.40 -11.38
CA TYR A 98 3.68 10.42 -12.83
C TYR A 98 2.46 10.94 -13.61
N TYR A 99 1.27 10.43 -13.29
CA TYR A 99 0.02 10.85 -13.93
C TYR A 99 -0.23 12.35 -13.80
N PHE A 100 0.09 12.92 -12.63
CA PHE A 100 -0.06 14.35 -12.37
C PHE A 100 1.04 15.21 -13.01
N GLU A 101 2.29 14.74 -13.00
CA GLU A 101 3.39 15.39 -13.74
C GLU A 101 3.10 15.49 -15.24
N ASN A 102 2.24 14.62 -15.77
CA ASN A 102 1.77 14.62 -17.16
C ASN A 102 0.40 15.30 -17.35
N GLY A 103 -0.01 16.18 -16.43
CA GLY A 103 -1.23 16.98 -16.57
C GLY A 103 -2.52 16.18 -16.37
N ALA A 104 -2.53 15.29 -15.39
CA ALA A 104 -3.61 14.31 -15.17
C ALA A 104 -3.86 13.42 -16.39
N SER A 105 -2.77 12.88 -16.95
CA SER A 105 -2.77 11.95 -18.08
C SER A 105 -1.61 10.96 -17.94
N TRP A 106 -1.66 9.84 -18.66
CA TRP A 106 -0.51 8.93 -18.79
C TRP A 106 0.52 9.42 -19.81
N GLY A 107 0.28 10.58 -20.44
CA GLY A 107 1.11 11.12 -21.50
C GLY A 107 1.00 10.29 -22.77
N ALA A 108 2.13 10.04 -23.43
CA ALA A 108 2.20 9.19 -24.63
C ALA A 108 2.30 7.69 -24.31
N GLU A 109 2.46 7.33 -23.04
CA GLU A 109 2.68 5.95 -22.62
C GLU A 109 1.38 5.30 -22.12
N ALA A 110 1.29 3.97 -22.25
CA ALA A 110 0.19 3.22 -21.66
C ALA A 110 0.39 3.08 -20.14
N PRO A 111 -0.70 3.07 -19.33
CA PRO A 111 -0.62 2.89 -17.87
C PRO A 111 0.21 1.67 -17.47
N LYS A 112 0.05 0.56 -18.20
CA LYS A 112 0.79 -0.69 -17.98
C LYS A 112 2.30 -0.51 -18.11
N THR A 113 2.76 0.23 -19.11
CA THR A 113 4.19 0.47 -19.34
C THR A 113 4.79 1.29 -18.20
N VAL A 114 4.12 2.38 -17.83
CA VAL A 114 4.55 3.25 -16.73
C VAL A 114 4.59 2.50 -15.40
N VAL A 115 3.51 1.81 -15.05
CA VAL A 115 3.41 1.07 -13.78
C VAL A 115 4.42 -0.08 -13.73
N ARG A 116 4.65 -0.79 -14.85
CA ARG A 116 5.66 -1.86 -14.91
C ARG A 116 7.06 -1.33 -14.67
N ARG A 117 7.42 -0.20 -15.29
CA ARG A 117 8.70 0.47 -15.05
C ARG A 117 8.85 0.90 -13.59
N ILE A 118 7.81 1.49 -12.99
CA ILE A 118 7.82 1.86 -11.56
C ILE A 118 8.03 0.63 -10.66
N LEU A 119 7.41 -0.50 -10.99
CA LEU A 119 7.60 -1.76 -10.28
C LEU A 119 9.03 -2.28 -10.41
N ASP A 120 9.60 -2.24 -11.61
CA ASP A 120 10.96 -2.73 -11.87
C ASP A 120 12.04 -1.83 -11.24
N GLU A 121 11.78 -0.53 -11.11
CA GLU A 121 12.65 0.43 -10.45
C GLU A 121 12.51 0.43 -8.91
N THR A 122 11.47 -0.20 -8.37
CA THR A 122 11.20 -0.21 -6.92
C THR A 122 11.58 -1.55 -6.32
N ASP A 123 12.71 -1.59 -5.61
CA ASP A 123 13.14 -2.77 -4.86
C ASP A 123 12.16 -3.08 -3.71
N LYS A 124 11.40 -4.17 -3.87
CA LYS A 124 10.35 -4.57 -2.94
C LYS A 124 10.88 -4.87 -1.55
N ASP A 125 11.99 -5.59 -1.43
CA ASP A 125 12.51 -6.05 -0.14
C ASP A 125 13.07 -4.88 0.65
N SER A 126 13.80 -3.99 0.00
CA SER A 126 14.31 -2.74 0.58
C SER A 126 13.16 -1.89 1.13
N VAL A 127 12.09 -1.70 0.33
CA VAL A 127 10.91 -0.94 0.76
C VAL A 127 10.21 -1.59 1.96
N ILE A 128 9.99 -2.91 1.93
CA ILE A 128 9.37 -3.63 3.05
C ILE A 128 10.20 -3.47 4.33
N GLN A 129 11.53 -3.56 4.23
CA GLN A 129 12.40 -3.36 5.39
C GLN A 129 12.33 -1.93 5.93
N GLN A 130 12.34 -0.92 5.05
CA GLN A 130 12.19 0.47 5.46
C GLN A 130 10.86 0.70 6.20
N ILE A 131 9.74 0.18 5.68
CA ILE A 131 8.43 0.31 6.32
C ILE A 131 8.43 -0.36 7.70
N LYS A 132 9.02 -1.56 7.82
CA LYS A 132 9.17 -2.23 9.12
C LYS A 132 9.95 -1.38 10.11
N THR A 133 11.11 -0.87 9.71
CA THR A 133 11.96 -0.03 10.57
C THR A 133 11.21 1.22 11.05
N GLU A 134 10.45 1.88 10.17
CA GLU A 134 9.65 3.06 10.54
C GLU A 134 8.50 2.73 11.48
N ILE A 135 7.80 1.61 11.27
CA ILE A 135 6.77 1.14 12.19
C ILE A 135 7.36 0.84 13.57
N GLU A 136 8.47 0.10 13.62
CA GLU A 136 9.17 -0.21 14.88
C GLU A 136 9.60 1.07 15.61
N LYS A 137 10.15 2.04 14.89
CA LYS A 137 10.57 3.32 15.44
C LYS A 137 9.38 4.09 16.02
N LYS A 138 8.26 4.18 15.29
CA LYS A 138 7.05 4.87 15.76
C LYS A 138 6.44 4.17 16.97
N LEU A 139 6.39 2.84 16.98
CA LEU A 139 5.91 2.07 18.13
C LEU A 139 6.78 2.30 19.35
N LYS A 140 8.11 2.17 19.23
CA LYS A 140 9.05 2.44 20.33
C LYS A 140 8.88 3.87 20.86
N SER A 141 8.83 4.86 19.98
CA SER A 141 8.61 6.27 20.36
C SER A 141 7.28 6.46 21.10
N ASN A 142 6.20 5.81 20.66
CA ASN A 142 4.90 5.89 21.33
C ASN A 142 4.92 5.23 22.73
N PHE A 143 5.61 4.10 22.87
CA PHE A 143 5.77 3.44 24.18
C PHE A 143 6.58 4.29 25.16
N TYR A 144 7.63 4.98 24.71
CA TYR A 144 8.37 5.91 25.57
C TYR A 144 7.55 7.15 25.94
N SER A 145 6.59 7.57 25.12
CA SER A 145 5.75 8.74 25.38
C SER A 145 4.57 8.47 26.34
N ASN A 146 4.16 7.21 26.52
CA ASN A 146 3.08 6.82 27.43
C ASN A 146 3.54 6.52 28.87
N ASN A 147 4.85 6.40 29.13
CA ASN A 147 5.40 6.19 30.48
C ASN A 147 5.75 7.50 31.21
N THR A 148 5.43 8.67 30.64
CA THR A 148 5.75 9.99 31.23
C THR A 148 4.52 10.84 31.57
N LYS A 149 3.33 10.25 31.61
CA LYS A 149 2.14 10.89 32.20
C LYS A 149 1.63 10.01 33.35
N SER A 150 2.35 10.10 34.47
CA SER A 150 1.83 9.72 35.79
C SER A 150 1.10 10.89 36.42
#